data_AF-A0A3S4Y445-F1
#
_entry.id   AF-A0A3S4Y445-F1
#
_cell.length_a   1.000
_cell.length_b   1.000
_cell.length_c   1.000
_cell.angle_alpha   90.00
_cell.angle_beta   90.00
_cell.angle_gamma   90.00
#
_symmetry.space_group_name_H-M   'P 1'
#
loop_
_entity.id
_entity.type
_entity.pdbx_description
1 polymer ?
#
loop_
_entity_poly.entity_id
_entity_poly.type
_entity_poly.pdbx_seq_one_letter_code
_entity_poly.pdbx_strand_id
1 'polypeptide(L)'
;MWSKPTTQILIYNSLVEGTTLSENISFHTEELGAPVETLSYEQARSELENVVRQLESGTSNLESSIALWERGEALASRCEAWLEGARERLHAVRNTQDTTDEEAESEGSESED
;
A
#
# COMPACT_ATOMS: atom_id res chain seq x y z
N MET A 1 32.19 -40.16 3.90
CA MET A 1 31.30 -41.31 4.11
C MET A 1 30.02 -40.82 4.78
N TRP A 2 29.07 -40.33 3.97
CA TRP A 2 27.65 -40.41 4.26
C TRP A 2 26.95 -40.49 2.91
N SER A 3 26.50 -41.70 2.64
CA SER A 3 25.91 -42.16 1.40
C SER A 3 24.49 -41.62 1.32
N LYS A 4 24.14 -40.96 0.20
CA LYS A 4 22.82 -40.39 -0.02
C LYS A 4 21.77 -41.49 -0.21
N PRO A 5 20.51 -41.29 0.26
CA PRO A 5 19.35 -41.86 -0.40
C PRO A 5 18.61 -40.74 -1.14
N THR A 6 18.93 -40.58 -2.43
CA THR A 6 18.31 -39.59 -3.34
C THR A 6 16.94 -40.06 -3.90
N THR A 7 16.41 -41.21 -3.49
CA THR A 7 15.30 -41.82 -4.25
C THR A 7 13.91 -41.68 -3.63
N GLN A 8 13.76 -41.15 -2.41
CA GLN A 8 12.43 -41.08 -1.76
C GLN A 8 11.64 -39.78 -2.02
N ILE A 9 12.26 -38.72 -2.55
CA ILE A 9 11.57 -37.42 -2.75
C ILE A 9 10.81 -37.35 -4.09
N LEU A 10 11.18 -38.16 -5.10
CA LEU A 10 10.60 -38.04 -6.44
C LEU A 10 9.25 -38.72 -6.64
N ILE A 11 8.79 -39.59 -5.73
CA ILE A 11 7.46 -40.21 -5.83
C ILE A 11 6.40 -39.32 -5.15
N TYR A 12 6.75 -38.58 -4.08
CA TYR A 12 5.79 -37.70 -3.40
C TYR A 12 5.49 -36.43 -4.22
N ASN A 13 6.45 -35.94 -5.00
CA ASN A 13 6.22 -34.79 -5.88
C ASN A 13 5.40 -35.13 -7.15
N SER A 14 5.38 -36.39 -7.61
CA SER A 14 4.68 -36.77 -8.86
C SER A 14 3.20 -37.12 -8.65
N LEU A 15 2.78 -37.48 -7.43
CA LEU A 15 1.36 -37.75 -7.11
C LEU A 15 0.61 -36.52 -6.56
N VAL A 16 1.29 -35.36 -6.49
CA VAL A 16 0.73 -34.06 -6.09
C VAL A 16 0.91 -33.06 -7.26
N GLU A 17 0.72 -33.51 -8.50
CA GLU A 17 0.72 -32.65 -9.71
C GLU A 17 -0.71 -32.38 -10.23
N GLY A 18 -1.73 -32.52 -9.38
CA GLY A 18 -3.13 -32.50 -9.82
C GLY A 18 -4.15 -31.74 -8.96
N THR A 19 -3.73 -31.05 -7.90
CA THR A 19 -4.64 -30.19 -7.14
C THR A 19 -3.97 -28.86 -6.85
N THR A 20 -4.20 -27.91 -7.75
CA THR A 20 -4.06 -26.47 -7.53
C THR A 20 -4.80 -26.08 -6.25
N LEU A 21 -4.09 -26.05 -5.12
CA LEU A 21 -4.59 -25.51 -3.84
C LEU A 21 -5.18 -24.10 -4.00
N SER A 22 -4.81 -23.39 -5.06
CA SER A 22 -5.29 -22.07 -5.43
C SER A 22 -6.74 -22.00 -5.90
N GLU A 23 -7.38 -23.10 -6.33
CA GLU A 23 -8.75 -23.04 -6.87
C GLU A 23 -9.85 -22.97 -5.80
N ASN A 24 -9.51 -23.25 -4.53
CA ASN A 24 -10.49 -23.30 -3.45
C ASN A 24 -10.37 -22.17 -2.42
N ILE A 25 -9.39 -21.28 -2.57
CA ILE A 25 -9.20 -20.15 -1.66
C ILE A 25 -9.86 -18.93 -2.29
N SER A 26 -11.13 -18.73 -1.95
CA SER A 26 -11.88 -17.52 -2.31
C SER A 26 -11.48 -16.39 -1.36
N PHE A 27 -10.72 -15.42 -1.86
CA PHE A 27 -10.33 -14.21 -1.12
C PHE A 27 -11.40 -13.12 -1.34
N HIS A 28 -12.15 -12.79 -0.30
CA HIS A 28 -13.30 -11.87 -0.35
C HIS A 28 -12.91 -10.41 -0.03
N THR A 29 -11.83 -9.90 -0.62
CA THR A 29 -11.30 -8.56 -0.29
C THR A 29 -12.22 -7.43 -0.78
N GLU A 30 -13.02 -7.65 -1.83
CA GLU A 30 -14.00 -6.67 -2.34
C GLU A 30 -15.24 -6.49 -1.44
N GLU A 31 -15.57 -7.48 -0.60
CA GLU A 31 -16.72 -7.41 0.31
C GLU A 31 -16.40 -6.65 1.62
N LEU A 32 -15.14 -6.30 1.85
CA LEU A 32 -14.68 -5.65 3.09
C LEU A 32 -14.91 -4.13 3.13
N GLY A 33 -15.28 -3.50 2.01
CA GLY A 33 -15.53 -2.06 1.96
C GLY A 33 -15.63 -1.50 0.54
N ALA A 34 -15.81 -0.19 0.42
CA ALA A 34 -15.80 0.49 -0.88
C ALA A 34 -14.39 0.39 -1.54
N PRO A 35 -14.27 0.51 -2.88
CA PRO A 35 -12.95 0.52 -3.53
C PRO A 35 -12.03 1.60 -2.94
N VAL A 36 -10.79 1.24 -2.55
CA VAL A 36 -9.87 2.12 -1.80
C VAL A 36 -9.53 3.42 -2.54
N GLU A 37 -9.56 3.37 -3.87
CA GLU A 37 -9.25 4.47 -4.77
C GLU A 37 -10.28 5.60 -4.68
N THR A 38 -11.48 5.27 -4.21
CA THR A 38 -12.60 6.21 -4.06
C THR A 38 -12.60 6.91 -2.70
N LEU A 39 -11.80 6.44 -1.75
CA LEU A 39 -11.83 6.92 -0.37
C LEU A 39 -11.06 8.24 -0.20
N SER A 40 -11.61 9.16 0.60
CA SER A 40 -10.84 10.29 1.15
C SER A 40 -9.84 9.81 2.19
N TYR A 41 -8.86 10.65 2.54
CA TYR A 41 -7.84 10.32 3.55
C TYR A 41 -8.45 9.88 4.89
N GLU A 42 -9.39 10.66 5.44
CA GLU A 42 -10.02 10.36 6.74
C GLU A 42 -10.84 9.06 6.70
N GLN A 43 -11.51 8.79 5.58
CA GLN A 43 -12.24 7.53 5.39
C GLN A 43 -11.29 6.34 5.32
N ALA A 44 -10.23 6.43 4.51
CA ALA A 44 -9.23 5.37 4.38
C ALA A 44 -8.54 5.09 5.73
N ARG A 45 -8.19 6.15 6.47
CA ARG A 45 -7.61 6.04 7.81
C ARG A 45 -8.56 5.37 8.80
N SER A 46 -9.81 5.81 8.86
CA SER A 46 -10.80 5.24 9.78
C SER A 46 -11.07 3.76 9.48
N GLU A 47 -11.12 3.40 8.21
CA GLU A 47 -11.27 2.01 7.80
C GLU A 47 -10.03 1.17 8.17
N LEU A 48 -8.82 1.71 7.98
CA LEU A 48 -7.58 1.06 8.36
C LEU A 48 -7.52 0.79 9.87
N GLU A 49 -7.91 1.75 10.70
CA GLU A 49 -8.02 1.58 12.15
C GLU A 49 -9.00 0.45 12.53
N ASN A 50 -10.09 0.28 11.79
CA ASN A 50 -11.04 -0.81 12.01
C ASN A 50 -10.49 -2.18 11.55
N VAL A 51 -9.75 -2.22 10.44
CA VAL A 51 -9.08 -3.44 9.97
C VAL A 51 -8.03 -3.90 10.98
N VAL A 52 -7.18 -2.99 11.46
CA VAL A 52 -6.17 -3.29 12.50
C VAL A 52 -6.84 -3.83 13.76
N ARG A 53 -7.92 -3.20 14.23
CA ARG A 53 -8.66 -3.65 15.41
C ARG A 53 -9.21 -5.08 15.27
N GLN A 54 -9.67 -5.44 14.07
CA GLN A 54 -10.16 -6.78 13.77
C GLN A 54 -9.04 -7.82 13.68
N LEU A 55 -7.86 -7.43 13.19
CA LEU A 55 -6.67 -8.29 13.22
C LEU A 55 -6.20 -8.51 14.66
N GLU A 56 -6.17 -7.46 15.48
CA GLU A 56 -5.75 -7.50 16.88
C GLU A 56 -6.69 -8.28 17.78
N SER A 57 -7.99 -8.35 17.46
CA SER A 57 -8.94 -9.15 18.25
C SER A 57 -8.67 -10.65 18.16
N GLY A 58 -7.98 -11.11 17.12
CA GLY A 58 -7.62 -12.52 16.92
C GLY A 58 -8.83 -13.46 16.75
N THR A 59 -10.02 -12.91 16.51
CA THR A 59 -11.27 -13.68 16.37
C THR A 59 -11.52 -14.19 14.95
N SER A 60 -10.69 -13.77 14.00
CA SER A 60 -10.82 -14.07 12.58
C SER A 60 -10.17 -15.41 12.22
N ASN A 61 -10.79 -16.17 11.31
CA ASN A 61 -10.14 -17.34 10.72
C ASN A 61 -8.98 -16.93 9.80
N LEU A 62 -8.22 -17.91 9.29
CA LEU A 62 -7.03 -17.65 8.47
C LEU A 62 -7.37 -16.85 7.20
N GLU A 63 -8.40 -17.27 6.47
CA GLU A 63 -8.83 -16.65 5.21
C GLU A 63 -9.23 -15.18 5.44
N SER A 64 -10.00 -14.92 6.51
CA SER A 64 -10.41 -13.56 6.88
C SER A 64 -9.22 -12.73 7.35
N SER A 65 -8.26 -13.32 8.05
CA SER A 65 -7.06 -12.62 8.51
C SER A 65 -6.17 -12.20 7.34
N ILE A 66 -6.07 -13.02 6.30
CA ILE A 66 -5.34 -12.67 5.08
C ILE A 66 -6.08 -11.55 4.32
N ALA A 67 -7.39 -11.67 4.13
CA ALA A 67 -8.17 -10.63 3.44
C ALA A 67 -8.13 -9.28 4.18
N LEU A 68 -8.21 -9.29 5.52
CA LEU A 68 -8.04 -8.10 6.34
C LEU A 68 -6.63 -7.50 6.19
N TRP A 69 -5.59 -8.32 6.17
CA TRP A 69 -4.22 -7.82 5.94
C TRP A 69 -4.08 -7.16 4.57
N GLU A 70 -4.53 -7.81 3.49
CA GLU A 70 -4.47 -7.25 2.13
C GLU A 70 -5.25 -5.92 2.02
N ARG A 71 -6.44 -5.87 2.63
CA ARG A 71 -7.23 -4.64 2.70
C ARG A 71 -6.49 -3.55 3.48
N GLY A 72 -5.84 -3.91 4.59
CA GLY A 72 -5.01 -3.00 5.39
C GLY A 72 -3.86 -2.39 4.58
N GLU A 73 -3.14 -3.21 3.82
CA GLU A 73 -2.05 -2.75 2.94
C GLU A 73 -2.57 -1.77 1.87
N ALA A 74 -3.70 -2.09 1.24
CA ALA A 74 -4.31 -1.23 0.24
C ALA A 74 -4.73 0.14 0.83
N LEU A 75 -5.32 0.15 2.03
CA LEU A 75 -5.71 1.37 2.73
C LEU A 75 -4.49 2.20 3.17
N ALA A 76 -3.41 1.55 3.62
CA ALA A 76 -2.16 2.22 3.99
C ALA A 76 -1.54 2.92 2.77
N SER A 77 -1.46 2.22 1.64
CA SER A 77 -0.96 2.80 0.37
C SER A 77 -1.80 3.99 -0.08
N ARG A 78 -3.14 3.92 0.05
CA ARG A 78 -4.03 5.06 -0.23
C ARG A 78 -3.73 6.26 0.67
N CYS A 79 -3.51 6.04 1.97
CA CYS A 79 -3.15 7.11 2.90
C CYS A 79 -1.82 7.77 2.52
N GLU A 80 -0.83 6.97 2.15
CA GLU A 80 0.49 7.46 1.70
C GLU A 80 0.36 8.33 0.44
N ALA A 81 -0.40 7.87 -0.56
CA ALA A 81 -0.64 8.64 -1.79
C ALA A 81 -1.27 10.02 -1.51
N TRP A 82 -2.19 10.10 -0.55
CA TRP A 82 -2.77 11.38 -0.11
C TRP A 82 -1.75 12.31 0.53
N LEU A 83 -0.89 11.77 1.41
CA LEU A 83 0.13 12.55 2.09
C LEU A 83 1.20 13.04 1.13
N GLU A 84 1.58 12.23 0.14
CA GLU A 84 2.55 12.62 -0.86
C GLU A 84 2.01 13.72 -1.77
N GLY A 85 0.79 13.58 -2.27
CA GLY A 85 0.14 14.65 -3.04
C GLY A 85 -0.02 15.95 -2.25
N ALA A 86 -0.18 15.88 -0.92
CA ALA A 86 -0.17 17.07 -0.07
C ALA A 86 1.22 17.71 0.04
N ARG A 87 2.30 16.91 0.17
CA ARG A 87 3.67 17.41 0.18
C ARG A 87 4.05 18.10 -1.11
N GLU A 88 3.74 17.48 -2.25
CA GLU A 88 4.04 18.05 -3.58
C GLU A 88 3.39 19.43 -3.75
N ARG A 89 2.13 19.58 -3.34
CA ARG A 89 1.43 20.87 -3.38
C ARG A 89 2.11 21.93 -2.52
N LEU A 90 2.55 21.57 -1.32
CA LEU A 90 3.27 22.49 -0.43
C LEU A 90 4.61 22.91 -1.02
N HIS A 91 5.33 21.96 -1.63
CA HIS A 91 6.61 22.22 -2.28
C HIS A 91 6.45 23.15 -3.49
N ALA A 92 5.41 22.94 -4.31
CA ALA A 92 5.11 23.82 -5.45
C ALA A 92 4.84 25.27 -5.00
N VAL A 93 4.06 25.46 -3.93
CA VAL A 93 3.79 26.79 -3.37
C VAL A 93 5.06 27.46 -2.84
N ARG A 94 5.95 26.71 -2.18
CA ARG A 94 7.23 27.22 -1.67
C ARG A 94 8.11 27.74 -2.80
N ASN A 95 8.31 26.94 -3.84
CA ASN A 95 9.16 27.31 -4.96
C ASN A 95 8.67 28.56 -5.69
N THR A 96 7.35 28.74 -5.82
CA THR A 96 6.78 29.97 -6.42
C THR A 96 7.06 31.22 -5.59
N GLN A 97 7.11 31.11 -4.25
CA GLN A 97 7.46 32.25 -3.39
C GLN A 97 8.92 32.66 -3.61
N ASP A 98 9.84 31.68 -3.63
CA ASP A 98 11.26 31.94 -3.82
C ASP A 98 11.57 32.58 -5.19
N THR A 99 10.88 32.19 -6.27
CA THR A 99 11.05 32.82 -7.60
C THR A 99 10.50 34.23 -7.68
N THR A 100 9.46 34.55 -6.91
CA THR A 100 8.85 35.89 -6.92
C THR A 100 9.73 36.91 -6.19
N ASP A 101 10.45 36.47 -5.16
CA ASP A 101 11.37 37.32 -4.41
C ASP A 101 12.67 37.60 -5.19
N GLU A 102 13.15 36.67 -6.03
CA GLU A 102 14.33 36.87 -6.89
C GLU A 102 14.07 37.82 -8.09
N GLU A 103 12.87 37.82 -8.67
CA GLU A 103 12.52 38.73 -9.77
C GLU A 103 12.38 40.20 -9.30
N ALA A 104 11.96 40.42 -8.05
CA ALA A 104 11.83 41.76 -7.46
C ALA A 104 13.18 42.44 -7.16
N GLU A 105 14.27 41.68 -7.01
CA GLU A 105 15.63 42.22 -6.80
C GLU A 105 16.37 42.53 -8.11
N SER A 106 15.87 42.04 -9.26
CA SER A 106 16.51 42.23 -10.58
C SER A 106 16.10 43.52 -11.31
N GLU A 107 14.95 44.14 -10.99
CA GLU A 107 14.46 45.36 -11.67
C GLU A 107 14.98 46.69 -11.07
N GLY A 108 15.81 46.63 -10.02
CA GLY A 108 16.27 47.81 -9.28
C GLY A 108 17.63 48.41 -9.66
N SER A 109 18.27 48.00 -10.77
CA SER A 109 19.62 48.48 -11.14
C SER A 109 19.75 48.95 -12.59
N GLU A 110 18.95 49.93 -13.02
CA GLU A 110 19.21 50.62 -14.28
C GLU A 110 19.19 52.16 -14.14
N SER A 111 20.39 52.73 -14.31
CA SER A 111 20.74 54.12 -14.66
C SER A 111 20.56 55.26 -13.64
N GLU A 112 21.69 55.77 -13.13
CA GLU A 112 21.89 57.21 -12.93
C GLU A 112 23.22 57.59 -13.63
N ASP A 113 23.11 58.28 -14.77
CA ASP A 113 24.18 59.03 -15.45
C ASP A 113 24.35 60.43 -14.83
#